data_AF-A0A6L7WPA2-F1
#
_entry.id   AF-A0A6L7WPA2-F1
#
_cell.length_a   1.000
_cell.length_b   1.000
_cell.length_c   1.000
_cell.angle_alpha   90.00
_cell.angle_beta   90.00
_cell.angle_gamma   90.00
#
_symmetry.space_group_name_H-M   'P 1'
#
loop_
_entity.id
_entity.type
_entity.pdbx_description
1 polymer ?
#
loop_
_entity_poly.entity_id
_entity_poly.type
_entity_poly.pdbx_seq_one_letter_code
_entity_poly.pdbx_strand_id
1 'polypeptide(L)'
;MGWHVTQEGLELRLARGVPDFARHRVRRVTDDFLASVGLELADVDDFICHPGGSKVLKALEDAFDLPSGGLAASREILRDYGNMSAATVLFILKRVLMTSATDNGRHGGKRRYLMTGLGPGFSIGYLVLESD
;
A
#
# COMPACT_ATOMS: atom_id res chain seq x y z
N MET A 1 -6.27 4.30 -14.78
CA MET A 1 -7.37 4.50 -13.80
C MET A 1 -7.76 5.95 -13.86
N GLY A 2 -9.04 6.27 -13.83
CA GLY A 2 -9.52 7.65 -13.87
C GLY A 2 -11.00 7.74 -13.57
N TRP A 3 -11.50 8.97 -13.50
CA TRP A 3 -12.90 9.28 -13.31
C TRP A 3 -13.48 9.86 -14.60
N HIS A 4 -14.67 9.40 -14.97
CA HIS A 4 -15.48 10.02 -16.00
C HIS A 4 -16.63 10.75 -15.30
N VAL A 5 -16.67 12.07 -15.47
CA VAL A 5 -17.69 12.93 -14.84
C VAL A 5 -18.92 12.91 -15.74
N THR A 6 -20.06 12.49 -15.19
CA THR A 6 -21.34 12.45 -15.90
C THR A 6 -22.39 13.31 -15.18
N GLN A 7 -23.60 13.40 -15.72
CA GLN A 7 -24.70 14.10 -15.06
C GLN A 7 -25.19 13.34 -13.81
N GLU A 8 -24.97 12.03 -13.77
CA GLU A 8 -25.40 11.10 -12.73
C GLU A 8 -24.34 10.90 -11.63
N GLY A 9 -23.10 11.37 -11.85
CA GLY A 9 -22.05 11.36 -10.84
C GLY A 9 -20.65 11.07 -11.39
N LEU A 10 -19.86 10.34 -10.60
CA LEU A 10 -18.48 9.99 -10.92
C LEU A 10 -18.39 8.50 -11.28
N GLU A 11 -18.11 8.21 -12.54
CA GLU A 11 -17.91 6.85 -13.02
C GLU A 11 -16.43 6.46 -12.95
N LEU A 12 -16.14 5.36 -12.25
CA LEU A 12 -14.79 4.83 -12.18
C LEU A 12 -14.40 4.10 -13.47
N ARG A 13 -13.35 4.57 -14.14
CA ARG A 13 -12.73 3.92 -15.31
C ARG A 13 -11.48 3.16 -14.89
N LEU A 14 -11.60 1.84 -14.79
CA LEU A 14 -10.50 0.92 -14.50
C LEU A 14 -10.11 0.12 -15.74
N ALA A 15 -8.90 0.37 -16.24
CA ALA A 15 -8.31 -0.46 -17.27
C ALA A 15 -7.94 -1.84 -16.69
N ARG A 16 -8.21 -2.92 -17.43
CA ARG A 16 -7.89 -4.29 -17.00
C ARG A 16 -6.40 -4.52 -16.72
N GLY A 17 -5.51 -3.77 -17.38
CA GLY A 17 -4.05 -3.91 -17.26
C GLY A 17 -3.41 -3.24 -16.03
N VAL A 18 -4.19 -2.65 -15.12
CA VAL A 18 -3.64 -1.99 -13.91
C VAL A 18 -2.81 -2.95 -13.03
N PRO A 19 -3.24 -4.21 -12.75
CA PRO A 19 -2.44 -5.13 -11.96
C PRO A 19 -1.10 -5.48 -12.62
N ASP A 20 -1.09 -5.73 -13.92
CA ASP A 20 0.15 -6.04 -14.65
C ASP A 20 1.07 -4.82 -14.70
N PHE A 21 0.52 -3.62 -14.90
CA PHE A 21 1.30 -2.38 -14.81
C PHE A 21 1.98 -2.24 -13.44
N ALA A 22 1.22 -2.45 -12.36
CA ALA A 22 1.74 -2.37 -11.01
C ALA A 22 2.88 -3.39 -10.81
N ARG A 23 2.66 -4.65 -11.20
CA ARG A 23 3.64 -5.73 -11.07
C ARG A 23 5.00 -5.43 -11.71
N HIS A 24 5.01 -4.83 -12.90
CA HIS A 24 6.26 -4.60 -13.65
C HIS A 24 6.93 -3.26 -13.35
N ARG A 25 6.22 -2.28 -12.78
CA ARG A 25 6.76 -0.93 -12.58
C ARG A 25 6.96 -0.55 -11.13
N VAL A 26 6.14 -1.06 -10.21
CA VAL A 26 6.16 -0.64 -8.80
C VAL A 26 7.50 -0.92 -8.16
N ARG A 27 8.12 -2.08 -8.40
CA ARG A 27 9.42 -2.39 -7.80
C ARG A 27 10.47 -1.32 -8.10
N ARG A 28 10.68 -1.01 -9.39
CA ARG A 28 11.67 -0.01 -9.79
C ARG A 28 11.40 1.36 -9.16
N VAL A 29 10.15 1.85 -9.21
CA VAL A 29 9.86 3.19 -8.66
C VAL A 29 9.90 3.22 -7.13
N THR A 30 9.67 2.09 -6.46
CA THR A 30 9.89 1.95 -5.02
C THR A 30 11.38 2.00 -4.69
N ASP A 31 12.21 1.26 -5.43
CA ASP A 31 13.67 1.28 -5.25
C ASP A 31 14.23 2.69 -5.48
N ASP A 32 13.80 3.37 -6.55
CA ASP A 32 14.20 4.75 -6.85
C ASP A 32 13.82 5.72 -5.72
N PHE A 33 12.60 5.57 -5.15
CA PHE A 33 12.13 6.39 -4.04
C PHE A 33 12.93 6.13 -2.77
N LEU A 34 13.12 4.86 -2.38
CA LEU A 34 13.88 4.50 -1.19
C LEU A 34 15.33 4.99 -1.30
N ALA A 35 15.97 4.80 -2.46
CA ALA A 35 17.32 5.31 -2.71
C ALA A 35 17.39 6.83 -2.59
N SER A 36 16.36 7.57 -3.02
CA SER A 36 16.29 9.03 -2.89
C SER A 36 16.26 9.53 -1.44
N VAL A 37 15.88 8.66 -0.49
CA VAL A 37 15.89 8.94 0.95
C VAL A 37 16.99 8.15 1.70
N GLY A 38 17.93 7.54 0.97
CA GLY A 38 19.07 6.83 1.53
C GLY A 38 18.73 5.48 2.16
N LEU A 39 17.70 4.80 1.65
CA LEU A 39 17.20 3.51 2.14
C LEU A 39 17.12 2.48 1.01
N GLU A 40 17.03 1.22 1.39
CA GLU A 40 16.70 0.10 0.51
C GLU A 40 15.43 -0.62 1.00
N LEU A 41 14.87 -1.51 0.18
CA LEU A 41 13.68 -2.28 0.56
C LEU A 41 13.92 -3.14 1.81
N ALA A 42 15.16 -3.59 2.02
CA ALA A 42 15.57 -4.35 3.20
C ALA A 42 15.52 -3.53 4.51
N ASP A 43 15.49 -2.21 4.43
CA ASP A 43 15.38 -1.31 5.59
C ASP A 43 13.93 -1.04 6.02
N VAL A 44 12.95 -1.64 5.33
CA VAL A 44 11.52 -1.52 5.60
C VAL A 44 11.03 -2.72 6.40
N ASP A 45 10.54 -2.49 7.62
CA ASP A 45 10.07 -3.54 8.51
C ASP A 45 8.64 -4.00 8.22
N ASP A 46 7.79 -3.11 7.70
CA ASP A 46 6.38 -3.41 7.42
C ASP A 46 5.77 -2.44 6.38
N PHE A 47 4.64 -2.83 5.79
CA PHE A 47 4.03 -2.17 4.64
C PHE A 47 2.58 -1.76 4.91
N ILE A 48 2.27 -0.50 4.60
CA ILE A 48 0.92 0.07 4.75
C ILE A 48 0.41 0.44 3.35
N CYS A 49 -0.18 -0.54 2.66
CA CYS A 49 -0.49 -0.39 1.24
C CYS A 49 -1.98 -0.17 0.97
N HIS A 50 -2.32 0.93 0.29
CA HIS A 50 -3.68 1.17 -0.18
C HIS A 50 -4.15 0.05 -1.14
N PRO A 51 -5.26 -0.64 -0.85
CA PRO A 51 -5.79 -1.67 -1.71
C PRO A 51 -6.78 -1.08 -2.72
N GLY A 52 -6.35 -0.97 -3.98
CA GLY A 52 -7.31 -0.78 -5.09
C GLY A 52 -8.27 -1.98 -5.26
N GLY A 53 -7.88 -3.15 -4.74
CA GLY A 53 -8.61 -4.41 -4.74
C GLY A 53 -7.66 -5.59 -4.50
N SER A 54 -8.18 -6.82 -4.43
CA SER A 54 -7.38 -8.02 -4.11
C SER A 54 -6.25 -8.30 -5.12
N LYS A 55 -6.48 -8.02 -6.41
CA LYS A 55 -5.46 -8.16 -7.47
C LYS A 55 -4.31 -7.15 -7.31
N VAL A 56 -4.62 -5.95 -6.84
CA VAL A 56 -3.61 -4.91 -6.59
C VAL A 56 -2.74 -5.32 -5.40
N LEU A 57 -3.35 -5.84 -4.32
CA LEU A 57 -2.59 -6.37 -3.18
C LEU A 57 -1.63 -7.49 -3.59
N LYS A 58 -2.07 -8.41 -4.44
CA LYS A 58 -1.20 -9.47 -4.95
C LYS A 58 -0.03 -8.91 -5.78
N ALA A 59 -0.29 -7.91 -6.61
CA ALA A 59 0.76 -7.26 -7.41
C ALA A 59 1.77 -6.49 -6.54
N LEU A 60 1.32 -5.89 -5.44
CA LEU A 60 2.21 -5.23 -4.47
C LEU A 60 3.04 -6.25 -3.67
N GLU A 61 2.44 -7.35 -3.23
CA GLU A 61 3.18 -8.45 -2.59
C GLU A 61 4.29 -8.99 -3.51
N ASP A 62 3.96 -9.24 -4.79
CA ASP A 62 4.95 -9.65 -5.78
C ASP A 62 6.05 -8.58 -5.98
N ALA A 63 5.69 -7.30 -6.03
CA ALA A 63 6.65 -6.23 -6.27
C ALA A 63 7.60 -6.00 -5.09
N PHE A 64 7.15 -6.29 -3.86
CA PHE A 64 7.93 -6.10 -2.63
C PHE A 64 8.55 -7.39 -2.10
N ASP A 65 8.54 -8.46 -2.90
CA ASP A 65 9.04 -9.79 -2.51
C ASP A 65 8.42 -10.32 -1.21
N LEU A 66 7.16 -9.96 -0.94
CA LEU A 66 6.45 -10.39 0.26
C LEU A 66 5.87 -11.79 0.09
N PRO A 67 5.84 -12.60 1.16
CA PRO A 67 5.13 -13.88 1.13
C PRO A 67 3.64 -13.65 0.86
N SER A 68 2.97 -14.70 0.38
CA SER A 68 1.52 -14.66 0.19
C SER A 68 0.81 -14.31 1.49
N GLY A 69 0.03 -13.22 1.50
CA GLY A 69 -0.63 -12.73 2.70
C GLY A 69 0.22 -11.75 3.53
N GLY A 70 1.41 -11.36 3.06
CA GLY A 70 2.28 -10.39 3.73
C GLY A 70 1.65 -9.01 3.93
N LEU A 71 0.60 -8.66 3.17
CA LEU A 71 -0.21 -7.46 3.38
C LEU A 71 -1.48 -7.75 4.21
N ALA A 72 -1.35 -8.46 5.33
CA ALA A 72 -2.46 -8.94 6.14
C ALA A 72 -3.42 -7.81 6.57
N ALA A 73 -2.90 -6.74 7.18
CA ALA A 73 -3.72 -5.60 7.61
C ALA A 73 -4.50 -4.96 6.44
N SER A 74 -3.88 -4.85 5.27
CA SER A 74 -4.52 -4.32 4.07
C SER A 74 -5.65 -5.22 3.56
N ARG A 75 -5.45 -6.55 3.62
CA ARG A 75 -6.47 -7.55 3.26
C ARG A 75 -7.64 -7.54 4.21
N GLU A 76 -7.38 -7.40 5.51
CA GLU A 76 -8.42 -7.34 6.54
C GLU A 76 -9.27 -6.08 6.39
N ILE A 77 -8.66 -4.90 6.24
CA ILE A 77 -9.40 -3.67 6.01
C ILE A 77 -10.23 -3.75 4.71
N LEU A 78 -9.66 -4.32 3.64
CA LEU A 78 -10.41 -4.51 2.39
C LEU A 78 -11.60 -5.47 2.57
N ARG A 79 -11.45 -6.53 3.36
CA ARG A 79 -12.53 -7.50 3.65
C ARG A 79 -13.62 -6.87 4.51
N ASP A 80 -13.24 -6.13 5.54
CA ASP A 80 -14.16 -5.65 6.56
C ASP A 80 -14.88 -4.35 6.12
N TYR A 81 -14.22 -3.52 5.30
CA TYR A 81 -14.72 -2.19 4.90
C TYR A 81 -14.75 -1.92 3.39
N GLY A 82 -14.15 -2.78 2.57
CA GLY A 82 -13.99 -2.53 1.14
C GLY A 82 -12.99 -1.42 0.82
N ASN A 83 -12.99 -0.96 -0.44
CA ASN A 83 -12.21 0.20 -0.87
C ASN A 83 -13.01 1.48 -0.60
N MET A 84 -12.60 2.22 0.41
CA MET A 84 -13.16 3.51 0.86
C MET A 84 -12.40 4.71 0.25
N SER A 85 -11.78 4.53 -0.92
CA SER A 85 -10.92 5.53 -1.56
C SER A 85 -9.72 5.90 -0.66
N ALA A 86 -9.32 7.17 -0.67
CA ALA A 86 -8.15 7.67 0.04
C ALA A 86 -8.14 7.34 1.55
N ALA A 87 -9.31 7.20 2.19
CA ALA A 87 -9.41 6.89 3.61
C ALA A 87 -8.89 5.48 3.96
N THR A 88 -8.90 4.54 3.02
CA THR A 88 -8.55 3.13 3.31
C THR A 88 -7.13 2.97 3.83
N VAL A 89 -6.17 3.74 3.32
CA VAL A 89 -4.77 3.61 3.77
C VAL A 89 -4.59 4.07 5.22
N LEU A 90 -5.40 5.03 5.69
CA LEU A 90 -5.39 5.49 7.07
C LEU A 90 -5.99 4.44 8.03
N PHE A 91 -6.99 3.68 7.59
CA PHE A 91 -7.54 2.56 8.35
C PHE A 91 -6.51 1.43 8.51
N ILE A 92 -5.72 1.19 7.47
CA ILE A 92 -4.63 0.21 7.49
C ILE A 92 -3.53 0.68 8.43
N LEU A 93 -3.10 1.94 8.32
CA LEU A 93 -2.15 2.56 9.24
C LEU A 93 -2.60 2.38 10.70
N LYS A 94 -3.85 2.75 11.01
CA LYS A 94 -4.42 2.58 12.35
C LYS A 94 -4.32 1.12 12.82
N ARG A 95 -4.64 0.16 11.95
CA ARG A 95 -4.60 -1.26 12.30
C ARG A 95 -3.17 -1.74 12.59
N VAL A 96 -2.21 -1.39 11.72
CA VAL A 96 -0.79 -1.72 11.92
C VAL A 96 -0.30 -1.15 13.25
N LEU A 97 -0.55 0.14 13.52
CA LEU A 97 -0.15 0.77 14.78
C LEU A 97 -0.75 0.09 16.02
N MET A 98 -2.02 -0.31 15.96
CA MET A 98 -2.68 -1.01 17.07
C MET A 98 -2.10 -2.42 17.29
N THR A 99 -1.81 -3.16 16.21
CA THR A 99 -1.21 -4.50 16.31
C THR A 99 0.22 -4.42 16.84
N SER A 100 1.02 -3.47 16.37
CA SER A 100 2.38 -3.23 16.88
C SER A 100 2.38 -2.86 18.37
N ALA A 101 1.41 -2.06 18.82
CA ALA A 101 1.26 -1.71 20.23
C ALA A 101 0.94 -2.93 21.12
N THR A 102 0.18 -3.91 20.61
CA THR A 102 -0.17 -5.12 21.36
C THR A 102 0.94 -6.16 21.44
N ASP A 103 2.01 -6.01 20.64
CA ASP A 103 3.13 -6.96 20.62
C ASP A 103 4.14 -6.73 21.78
N ASN A 104 3.78 -5.89 22.76
CA ASN A 104 4.47 -5.68 24.05
C ASN A 104 6.00 -5.51 23.95
N GLY A 105 6.49 -4.84 22.92
CA GLY A 105 7.94 -4.61 22.76
C GLY A 105 8.75 -5.87 22.45
N ARG A 106 8.12 -6.96 21.94
CA ARG A 106 8.86 -8.12 21.41
C ARG A 106 9.83 -7.76 20.29
N HIS A 107 9.51 -6.69 19.57
CA HIS A 107 10.36 -6.04 18.58
C HIS A 107 10.79 -4.67 19.14
N GLY A 108 11.65 -4.67 20.16
CA GLY A 108 12.19 -3.45 20.74
C GLY A 108 13.09 -2.73 19.73
N GLY A 109 12.68 -1.54 19.28
CA GLY A 109 13.45 -0.71 18.37
C GLY A 109 12.57 0.18 17.50
N LYS A 110 13.19 1.20 16.90
CA LYS A 110 12.55 1.99 15.85
C LYS A 110 12.21 1.08 14.69
N ARG A 111 10.95 1.13 14.24
CA ARG A 111 10.48 0.40 13.07
C ARG A 111 10.23 1.37 11.94
N ARG A 112 10.52 0.96 10.73
CA ARG A 112 10.29 1.71 9.51
C ARG A 112 9.18 1.08 8.68
N TYR A 113 8.24 1.91 8.26
CA TYR A 113 7.09 1.49 7.47
C TYR A 113 7.11 2.18 6.11
N LEU A 114 6.85 1.42 5.04
CA LEU A 114 6.58 1.99 3.72
C LEU A 114 5.06 2.06 3.51
N MET A 115 4.53 3.28 3.47
CA MET A 115 3.13 3.54 3.19
C MET A 115 2.94 3.92 1.71
N THR A 116 1.96 3.30 1.05
CA THR A 116 1.68 3.54 -0.37
C THR A 116 0.21 3.91 -0.62
N GLY A 117 0.01 4.92 -1.48
CA GLY A 117 -1.29 5.32 -2.02
C GLY A 117 -1.33 5.10 -3.53
N LEU A 118 -2.46 4.64 -4.08
CA LEU A 118 -2.63 4.40 -5.51
C LEU A 118 -3.82 5.18 -6.06
N GLY A 119 -3.69 5.77 -7.24
CA GLY A 119 -4.77 6.58 -7.81
C GLY A 119 -4.70 6.83 -9.32
N PRO A 120 -5.55 7.72 -9.84
CA PRO A 120 -5.58 8.08 -11.26
C PRO A 120 -4.23 8.56 -11.80
N GLY A 121 -3.94 8.20 -13.05
CA GLY A 121 -2.62 8.40 -13.67
C GLY A 121 -2.22 7.27 -14.60
N PHE A 122 -1.86 6.07 -14.16
CA PHE A 122 -1.77 5.52 -12.81
C PHE A 122 -0.61 6.13 -12.01
N SER A 123 -0.88 6.50 -10.76
CA SER A 123 0.10 7.12 -9.86
C SER A 123 0.22 6.31 -8.56
N ILE A 124 1.45 6.22 -8.05
CA ILE A 124 1.75 5.71 -6.71
C ILE A 124 2.40 6.83 -5.90
N GLY A 125 1.87 7.08 -4.70
CA GLY A 125 2.49 7.96 -3.71
C GLY A 125 3.16 7.14 -2.62
N TYR A 126 4.31 7.60 -2.14
CA TYR A 126 5.11 6.94 -1.12
C TYR A 126 5.32 7.83 0.09
N LEU A 127 5.36 7.21 1.27
CA LEU A 127 5.75 7.83 2.52
C LEU A 127 6.52 6.81 3.37
N VAL A 128 7.68 7.21 3.88
CA VAL A 128 8.40 6.46 4.92
C VAL A 128 7.96 7.00 6.28
N LEU A 129 7.54 6.11 7.16
CA LEU A 129 7.21 6.41 8.55
C LEU A 129 8.18 5.68 9.47
N GLU A 130 8.57 6.31 10.56
CA GLU A 130 9.38 5.68 11.61
C GLU A 130 8.60 5.72 12.92
N SER A 131 8.60 4.62 13.68
CA SER A 131 8.10 4.63 15.06
C SER A 131 9.16 5.22 16.00
N ASP A 132 8.70 5.93 17.02
CA ASP A 132 9.54 6.43 18.11
C ASP A 132 10.17 5.30 18.94
#